data_AF-A0AAJ5X788-F1
#
_entry.id   AF-A0AAJ5X788-F1
#
_cell.length_a   1.000
_cell.length_b   1.000
_cell.length_c   1.000
_cell.angle_alpha   90.00
_cell.angle_beta   90.00
_cell.angle_gamma   90.00
#
_symmetry.space_group_name_H-M   'P 1'
#
loop_
_entity.id
_entity.type
_entity.pdbx_description
1 polymer ?
#
loop_
_entity_poly.entity_id
_entity_poly.type
_entity_poly.pdbx_seq_one_letter_code
_entity_poly.pdbx_strand_id
1 'polypeptide(L)'
;MMYQLAAVTGPHEAEPTLLGLGAEGWVYTGVTIFFLLAIFVGKAHRKLLDGLDAKIAETRKTLDEAAEIRAEAELLLAAARQQQAASAGDAKKLIDHAREEAATIVSKAESDATELVKRRERMAQDKIAAAELAAVETLRGRTAELATAAARDAIVQSHGAKADKPLVDQAIAGI
;
A
#
# COMPACT_ATOMS: atom_id res chain seq x y z
N MET A 1 -93.50 76.51 -6.77
CA MET A 1 -92.78 75.89 -5.63
C MET A 1 -91.59 75.15 -6.22
N MET A 2 -90.43 75.76 -6.43
CA MET A 2 -89.43 76.22 -5.44
C MET A 2 -89.10 75.17 -4.38
N TYR A 3 -87.99 74.46 -4.56
CA TYR A 3 -86.91 74.45 -3.58
C TYR A 3 -85.58 74.13 -4.26
N GLN A 4 -84.64 75.07 -4.10
CA GLN A 4 -83.26 75.05 -4.57
C GLN A 4 -82.43 74.67 -3.34
N LEU A 5 -81.64 73.58 -3.42
CA LEU A 5 -80.70 73.20 -2.37
C LEU A 5 -79.30 73.60 -2.83
N ALA A 6 -78.74 74.54 -2.08
CA ALA A 6 -77.53 75.28 -2.36
C ALA A 6 -76.28 74.38 -2.36
N ALA A 7 -75.48 74.50 -3.41
CA ALA A 7 -74.07 74.19 -3.33
C ALA A 7 -73.44 75.17 -2.32
N VAL A 8 -72.93 74.65 -1.21
CA VAL A 8 -72.01 75.38 -0.33
C VAL A 8 -70.71 75.56 -1.12
N THR A 9 -70.61 76.67 -1.85
CA THR A 9 -69.34 77.23 -2.29
C THR A 9 -68.84 78.12 -1.15
N GLY A 10 -68.10 77.52 -0.22
CA GLY A 10 -67.30 78.27 0.74
C GLY A 10 -66.20 79.03 -0.02
N PRO A 11 -65.77 80.22 0.48
CA PRO A 11 -64.70 80.98 -0.14
C PRO A 11 -63.43 80.14 -0.15
N HIS A 12 -62.72 80.09 -1.29
CA HIS A 12 -61.34 79.63 -1.33
C HIS A 12 -60.51 80.60 -0.49
N GLU A 13 -60.34 80.31 0.80
CA GLU A 13 -59.40 81.05 1.64
C GLU A 13 -58.02 80.92 1.00
N ALA A 14 -57.41 82.07 0.69
CA ALA A 14 -56.08 82.11 0.13
C ALA A 14 -55.13 81.38 1.09
N GLU A 15 -54.65 80.21 0.67
CA GLU A 15 -53.68 79.46 1.44
C GLU A 15 -52.49 80.38 1.78
N PRO A 16 -51.89 80.27 2.98
CA PRO A 16 -50.81 81.15 3.38
C PRO A 16 -49.60 80.95 2.45
N THR A 17 -49.51 81.80 1.42
CA THR A 17 -48.41 81.79 0.46
C THR A 17 -47.26 82.63 0.99
N LEU A 18 -46.05 82.08 0.97
CA LEU A 18 -44.82 82.79 1.31
C LEU A 18 -44.00 82.98 0.03
N LEU A 19 -43.68 84.23 -0.32
CA LEU A 19 -42.96 84.61 -1.55
C LEU A 19 -43.64 84.11 -2.85
N GLY A 20 -44.97 84.02 -2.87
CA GLY A 20 -45.74 83.58 -4.03
C GLY A 20 -45.84 82.06 -4.22
N LEU A 21 -45.34 81.28 -3.25
CA LEU A 21 -45.43 79.82 -3.23
C LEU A 21 -46.30 79.38 -2.04
N GLY A 22 -47.23 78.45 -2.28
CA GLY A 22 -47.98 77.75 -1.23
C GLY A 22 -47.12 76.76 -0.45
N ALA A 23 -47.72 76.07 0.52
CA ALA A 23 -47.01 75.12 1.37
C ALA A 23 -46.35 73.99 0.56
N GLU A 24 -47.06 73.49 -0.45
CA GLU A 24 -46.58 72.50 -1.42
C GLU A 24 -45.35 73.00 -2.21
N GLY A 25 -45.32 74.29 -2.58
CA GLY A 25 -44.16 74.88 -3.28
C GLY A 25 -42.89 74.85 -2.43
N TRP A 26 -43.00 75.14 -1.13
CA TRP A 26 -41.87 75.06 -0.20
C TRP A 26 -41.43 73.61 0.10
N VAL A 27 -42.37 72.66 0.12
CA VAL A 27 -42.04 71.22 0.22
C VAL A 27 -41.22 70.77 -1.00
N TYR A 28 -41.65 71.09 -2.22
CA TYR A 28 -40.90 70.76 -3.43
C TYR A 28 -39.53 71.45 -3.48
N THR A 29 -39.44 72.70 -3.02
CA THR A 29 -38.17 73.43 -2.92
C THR A 29 -37.21 72.73 -1.95
N GLY A 30 -37.70 72.32 -0.78
CA GLY A 30 -36.91 71.59 0.22
C GLY A 30 -36.40 70.24 -0.29
N VAL A 31 -37.27 69.46 -0.95
CA VAL A 31 -36.90 68.18 -1.59
C VAL A 31 -35.86 68.41 -2.69
N THR A 32 -36.02 69.46 -3.51
CA THR A 32 -35.08 69.78 -4.59
C THR A 32 -33.70 70.15 -4.04
N ILE A 33 -33.64 71.00 -3.01
CA ILE A 33 -32.38 71.36 -2.35
C ILE A 33 -31.72 70.12 -1.71
N PHE A 34 -32.51 69.24 -1.09
CA PHE A 34 -31.99 67.98 -0.54
C PHE A 34 -31.34 67.10 -1.62
N PHE A 35 -32.00 66.90 -2.77
CA PHE A 35 -31.41 66.13 -3.88
C PHE A 35 -30.17 66.79 -4.48
N LEU A 36 -30.17 68.12 -4.63
CA LEU A 36 -28.98 68.86 -5.08
C LEU A 36 -27.81 68.67 -4.10
N LEU A 37 -28.04 68.83 -2.80
CA LEU A 37 -27.00 68.61 -1.79
C LEU A 37 -26.56 67.13 -1.77
N ALA A 38 -27.47 66.17 -1.89
CA ALA A 38 -27.13 64.75 -1.96
C ALA A 38 -26.27 64.40 -3.19
N ILE A 39 -26.54 65.00 -4.34
CA ILE A 39 -25.81 64.76 -5.59
C ILE A 39 -24.45 65.50 -5.60
N PHE A 40 -24.44 66.80 -5.28
CA PHE A 40 -23.25 67.65 -5.41
C PHE A 40 -22.33 67.58 -4.19
N VAL A 41 -22.88 67.59 -2.96
CA VAL A 41 -22.09 67.55 -1.71
C VAL A 41 -21.90 66.11 -1.25
N GLY A 42 -22.99 65.34 -1.17
CA GLY A 42 -22.98 63.95 -0.70
C GLY A 42 -22.43 62.94 -1.71
N LYS A 43 -22.29 63.32 -2.99
CA LYS A 43 -21.87 62.46 -4.11
C LYS A 43 -22.62 61.12 -4.13
N ALA A 44 -23.92 61.15 -3.81
CA ALA A 44 -24.74 59.95 -3.66
C ALA A 44 -24.71 59.05 -4.91
N HIS A 45 -24.66 59.64 -6.10
CA HIS A 45 -24.53 58.92 -7.37
C HIS A 45 -23.25 58.07 -7.45
N ARG A 46 -22.10 58.58 -6.99
CA ARG A 46 -20.83 57.83 -6.94
C ARG A 46 -20.89 56.69 -5.95
N LYS A 47 -21.38 56.93 -4.73
CA LYS A 47 -21.46 55.88 -3.70
C LYS A 47 -22.35 54.70 -4.12
N LEU A 48 -23.44 54.98 -4.85
CA LEU A 48 -24.32 53.94 -5.39
C LEU A 48 -23.62 53.12 -6.49
N LEU A 49 -22.91 53.79 -7.40
CA LEU A 49 -22.12 53.12 -8.44
C LEU A 49 -20.97 52.31 -7.83
N ASP A 50 -20.21 52.88 -6.91
CA ASP A 50 -19.09 52.22 -6.23
C ASP A 50 -19.56 50.97 -5.47
N GLY A 51 -20.76 51.01 -4.86
CA GLY A 51 -21.34 49.85 -4.19
C GLY A 51 -21.76 48.73 -5.15
N LEU A 52 -22.32 49.09 -6.30
CA LEU A 52 -22.64 48.13 -7.37
C LEU A 52 -21.36 47.52 -7.96
N ASP A 53 -20.35 48.35 -8.24
CA ASP A 53 -19.06 47.91 -8.77
C ASP A 53 -18.33 46.99 -7.77
N ALA A 54 -18.37 47.31 -6.47
CA ALA A 54 -17.83 46.44 -5.43
C ALA A 54 -18.51 45.07 -5.41
N LYS A 55 -19.85 45.02 -5.54
CA LYS A 55 -20.60 43.76 -5.62
C LYS A 55 -20.28 42.96 -6.88
N ILE A 56 -20.12 43.63 -8.03
CA ILE A 56 -19.71 42.99 -9.28
C ILE A 56 -18.30 42.41 -9.13
N ALA A 57 -17.36 43.15 -8.54
CA ALA A 57 -16.00 42.69 -8.31
C ALA A 57 -15.94 41.49 -7.36
N GLU A 58 -16.70 41.52 -6.26
CA GLU A 58 -16.83 40.41 -5.32
C GLU A 58 -17.39 39.16 -6.02
N THR A 59 -18.46 39.30 -6.79
CA THR A 59 -19.08 38.19 -7.52
C THR A 59 -18.13 37.59 -8.55
N ARG A 60 -17.41 38.44 -9.30
CA ARG A 60 -16.40 37.98 -10.26
C ARG A 60 -15.30 37.19 -9.57
N LYS A 61 -14.76 37.71 -8.46
CA LYS A 61 -13.75 37.01 -7.66
C LYS A 61 -14.24 35.64 -7.21
N THR A 62 -15.45 35.53 -6.66
CA THR A 62 -16.02 34.24 -6.25
C THR A 62 -16.24 33.28 -7.42
N LEU A 63 -16.64 33.78 -8.58
CA LEU A 63 -16.79 32.97 -9.79
C LEU A 63 -15.44 32.46 -10.31
N ASP A 64 -14.40 33.29 -10.27
CA ASP A 64 -13.05 32.92 -10.68
C ASP A 64 -12.47 31.85 -9.72
N GLU A 65 -12.62 32.04 -8.41
CA GLU A 65 -12.22 31.04 -7.39
C GLU A 65 -12.99 29.72 -7.56
N ALA A 66 -14.30 29.78 -7.83
CA ALA A 66 -15.10 28.59 -8.08
C ALA A 66 -14.68 27.87 -9.37
N ALA A 67 -14.30 28.61 -10.41
CA ALA A 67 -13.80 28.05 -11.67
C ALA A 67 -12.44 27.38 -11.46
N GLU A 68 -11.55 27.99 -10.68
CA GLU A 68 -10.24 27.42 -10.31
C GLU A 68 -10.40 26.13 -9.51
N ILE A 69 -11.20 26.14 -8.45
CA ILE A 69 -11.49 24.93 -7.65
C ILE A 69 -12.07 23.82 -8.52
N ARG A 70 -12.96 24.15 -9.46
CA ARG A 70 -13.52 23.17 -10.39
C ARG A 70 -12.45 22.58 -11.31
N ALA A 71 -11.56 23.42 -11.85
CA ALA A 71 -10.46 22.95 -12.68
C ALA A 71 -9.53 22.01 -11.90
N GLU A 72 -9.19 22.36 -10.66
CA GLU A 72 -8.40 21.51 -9.77
C GLU A 72 -9.11 20.18 -9.46
N ALA A 73 -10.42 20.21 -9.20
CA ALA A 73 -11.20 19.00 -8.94
C ALA A 73 -11.27 18.09 -10.19
N GLU A 74 -11.43 18.66 -11.38
CA GLU A 74 -11.41 17.92 -12.64
C GLU A 74 -10.04 17.29 -12.91
N LEU A 75 -8.95 18.01 -12.62
CA LEU A 75 -7.57 17.49 -12.70
C LEU A 75 -7.35 16.34 -11.70
N LEU A 76 -7.76 16.52 -10.45
CA LEU A 76 -7.63 15.49 -9.42
C LEU A 76 -8.45 14.25 -9.75
N LEU A 77 -9.66 14.41 -10.28
CA LEU A 77 -10.50 13.31 -10.74
C LEU A 77 -9.87 12.56 -11.91
N ALA A 78 -9.29 13.28 -12.88
CA ALA A 78 -8.58 12.66 -13.99
C ALA A 78 -7.37 11.84 -13.50
N ALA A 79 -6.56 12.42 -12.60
CA ALA A 79 -5.43 11.74 -12.00
C ALA A 79 -5.87 10.50 -11.19
N ALA A 80 -6.93 10.60 -10.39
CA ALA A 80 -7.46 9.47 -9.62
C ALA A 80 -7.96 8.33 -10.51
N ARG A 81 -8.66 8.65 -11.62
CA ARG A 81 -9.12 7.66 -12.60
C ARG A 81 -7.95 6.98 -13.30
N GLN A 82 -6.93 7.73 -13.69
CA GLN A 82 -5.72 7.19 -14.29
C GLN A 82 -4.99 6.26 -13.30
N GLN A 83 -4.84 6.68 -12.05
CA GLN A 83 -4.24 5.88 -11.00
C GLN A 83 -5.04 4.60 -10.73
N GLN A 84 -6.36 4.68 -10.67
CA GLN A 84 -7.21 3.51 -10.48
C GLN A 84 -7.06 2.49 -11.62
N ALA A 85 -7.02 2.97 -12.86
CA ALA A 85 -6.79 2.11 -14.03
C ALA A 85 -5.39 1.46 -14.01
N ALA A 86 -4.36 2.22 -13.61
CA ALA A 86 -3.00 1.69 -13.44
C ALA A 86 -2.92 0.63 -12.34
N SER A 87 -3.54 0.88 -11.17
CA SER A 87 -3.53 -0.05 -10.03
C SER A 87 -4.13 -1.43 -10.36
N ALA A 88 -5.17 -1.49 -11.20
CA ALA A 88 -5.73 -2.78 -11.65
C ALA A 88 -4.73 -3.56 -12.52
N GLY A 89 -3.98 -2.86 -13.39
CA GLY A 89 -2.90 -3.45 -14.18
C GLY A 89 -1.73 -3.92 -13.33
N ASP A 90 -1.33 -3.11 -12.34
CA ASP A 90 -0.21 -3.43 -11.45
C ASP A 90 -0.53 -4.60 -10.52
N ALA A 91 -1.76 -4.68 -10.00
CA ALA A 91 -2.21 -5.83 -9.22
C ALA A 91 -2.16 -7.13 -10.03
N LYS A 92 -2.57 -7.09 -11.31
CA LYS A 92 -2.47 -8.24 -12.20
C LYS A 92 -1.00 -8.64 -12.42
N LYS A 93 -0.13 -7.68 -12.74
CA LYS A 93 1.32 -7.94 -12.91
C LYS A 93 1.94 -8.53 -11.65
N LEU A 94 1.54 -8.06 -10.46
CA LEU A 94 2.01 -8.57 -9.18
C LEU A 94 1.61 -10.04 -8.99
N ILE A 95 0.35 -10.38 -9.31
CA ILE A 95 -0.13 -11.78 -9.23
C ILE A 95 0.61 -12.66 -10.23
N ASP A 96 0.80 -12.19 -11.47
CA ASP A 96 1.49 -12.96 -12.50
C ASP A 96 2.96 -13.20 -12.12
N HIS A 97 3.66 -12.18 -11.62
CA HIS A 97 5.02 -12.30 -11.09
C HIS A 97 5.10 -13.26 -9.90
N ALA A 98 4.18 -13.15 -8.94
CA ALA A 98 4.15 -14.04 -7.78
C ALA A 98 3.94 -15.51 -8.18
N ARG A 99 3.15 -15.77 -9.25
CA ARG A 99 2.97 -17.12 -9.80
C ARG A 99 4.24 -17.66 -10.44
N GLU A 100 4.95 -16.82 -11.21
CA GLU A 100 6.22 -17.19 -11.84
C GLU A 100 7.30 -17.47 -10.79
N GLU A 101 7.41 -16.64 -9.75
CA GLU A 101 8.31 -16.87 -8.62
C GLU A 101 7.95 -18.15 -7.88
N ALA A 102 6.66 -18.38 -7.59
CA ALA A 102 6.21 -19.61 -6.94
C ALA A 102 6.56 -20.85 -7.77
N ALA A 103 6.33 -20.82 -9.09
CA ALA A 103 6.70 -21.93 -9.98
C ALA A 103 8.22 -22.19 -9.97
N THR A 104 9.03 -21.12 -9.96
CA THR A 104 10.48 -21.21 -9.88
C THR A 104 10.95 -21.80 -8.55
N ILE A 105 10.34 -21.39 -7.43
CA ILE A 105 10.63 -21.94 -6.11
C ILE A 105 10.29 -23.42 -6.04
N VAL A 106 9.12 -23.82 -6.56
CA VAL A 106 8.71 -25.24 -6.59
C VAL A 106 9.69 -26.06 -7.42
N SER A 107 10.03 -25.61 -8.64
CA SER A 107 10.99 -26.33 -9.49
C SER A 107 12.36 -26.47 -8.84
N LYS A 108 12.85 -25.41 -8.18
CA LYS A 108 14.11 -25.46 -7.43
C LYS A 108 14.02 -26.42 -6.24
N ALA A 109 12.93 -26.38 -5.48
CA ALA A 109 12.73 -27.26 -4.34
C ALA A 109 12.67 -28.74 -4.76
N GLU A 110 12.05 -29.06 -5.90
CA GLU A 110 12.04 -30.42 -6.46
C GLU A 110 13.45 -30.90 -6.85
N SER A 111 14.25 -30.03 -7.49
CA SER A 111 15.65 -30.31 -7.82
C SER A 111 16.48 -30.54 -6.56
N ASP A 112 16.39 -29.64 -5.59
CA ASP A 112 17.14 -29.72 -4.33
C ASP A 112 16.74 -30.97 -3.52
N ALA A 113 15.44 -31.31 -3.49
CA ALA A 113 14.93 -32.52 -2.85
C ALA A 113 15.48 -33.78 -3.52
N THR A 114 15.52 -33.82 -4.85
CA THR A 114 16.08 -34.93 -5.61
C THR A 114 17.57 -35.11 -5.32
N GLU A 115 18.32 -34.01 -5.25
CA GLU A 115 19.75 -34.05 -4.90
C GLU A 115 19.97 -34.53 -3.45
N LEU A 116 19.16 -34.03 -2.52
CA LEU A 116 19.16 -34.45 -1.11
C LEU A 116 18.93 -35.96 -0.97
N VAL A 117 17.95 -36.50 -1.69
CA VAL A 117 17.66 -37.94 -1.69
C VAL A 117 18.84 -38.73 -2.23
N LYS A 118 19.39 -38.34 -3.39
CA LYS A 118 20.59 -39.00 -3.96
C LYS A 118 21.79 -38.98 -3.01
N ARG A 119 22.01 -37.85 -2.31
CA ARG A 119 23.09 -37.74 -1.34
C ARG A 119 22.87 -38.65 -0.13
N ARG A 120 21.63 -38.75 0.36
CA ARG A 120 21.26 -39.67 1.45
C ARG A 120 21.40 -41.13 1.04
N GLU A 121 21.01 -41.47 -0.18
CA GLU A 121 21.19 -42.81 -0.73
C GLU A 121 22.67 -43.20 -0.78
N ARG A 122 23.53 -42.32 -1.32
CA ARG A 122 24.98 -42.55 -1.34
C ARG A 122 25.54 -42.72 0.08
N MET A 123 25.17 -41.86 1.02
CA MET A 123 25.62 -42.01 2.42
C MET A 123 25.17 -43.34 3.05
N ALA A 124 23.98 -43.84 2.70
CA ALA A 124 23.51 -45.14 3.16
C ALA A 124 24.31 -46.28 2.52
N GLN A 125 24.56 -46.22 1.21
CA GLN A 125 25.39 -47.18 0.49
C GLN A 125 26.82 -47.22 1.04
N ASP A 126 27.44 -46.07 1.30
CA ASP A 126 28.78 -45.97 1.88
C ASP A 126 28.82 -46.58 3.30
N LYS A 127 27.77 -46.37 4.11
CA LYS A 127 27.65 -46.98 5.44
C LYS A 127 27.49 -48.50 5.37
N ILE A 128 26.71 -49.00 4.41
CA ILE A 128 26.54 -50.45 4.18
C ILE A 128 27.88 -51.05 3.78
N ALA A 129 28.58 -50.46 2.80
CA ALA A 129 29.88 -50.94 2.36
C ALA A 129 30.92 -50.95 3.50
N ALA A 130 30.95 -49.90 4.34
CA ALA A 130 31.81 -49.86 5.51
C ALA A 130 31.46 -50.95 6.54
N ALA A 131 30.17 -51.20 6.77
CA ALA A 131 29.71 -52.25 7.68
C ALA A 131 30.02 -53.66 7.13
N GLU A 132 29.88 -53.88 5.83
CA GLU A 132 30.24 -55.14 5.16
C GLU A 132 31.73 -55.43 5.31
N LEU A 133 32.60 -54.44 5.06
CA LEU A 133 34.04 -54.58 5.26
C LEU A 133 34.39 -54.92 6.71
N ALA A 134 33.78 -54.23 7.68
CA ALA A 134 33.99 -54.51 9.11
C ALA A 134 33.49 -55.92 9.50
N ALA A 135 32.37 -56.38 8.93
CA ALA A 135 31.83 -57.71 9.19
C ALA A 135 32.73 -58.82 8.60
N VAL A 136 33.26 -58.62 7.40
CA VAL A 136 34.21 -59.55 6.77
C VAL A 136 35.49 -59.63 7.61
N GLU A 137 36.03 -58.50 8.08
CA GLU A 137 37.23 -58.49 8.91
C GLU A 137 36.99 -59.20 10.25
N THR A 138 35.84 -58.95 10.89
CA THR A 138 35.43 -59.66 12.10
C THR A 138 35.31 -61.17 11.87
N LEU A 139 34.74 -61.60 10.73
CA LEU A 139 34.60 -63.01 10.39
C LEU A 139 35.96 -63.67 10.18
N ARG A 140 36.90 -63.00 9.50
CA ARG A 140 38.28 -63.47 9.33
C ARG A 140 39.00 -63.63 10.66
N GLY A 141 38.90 -62.63 11.55
CA GLY A 141 39.47 -62.69 12.90
C GLY A 141 38.94 -63.89 13.68
N ARG A 142 37.61 -64.05 13.76
CA ARG A 142 36.98 -65.21 14.43
C ARG A 142 37.38 -66.54 13.81
N THR A 143 37.48 -66.61 12.49
CA THR A 143 37.88 -67.85 11.79
C THR A 143 39.33 -68.20 12.09
N ALA A 144 40.23 -67.21 12.14
CA ALA A 144 41.64 -67.42 12.51
C ALA A 144 41.77 -67.90 13.96
N GLU A 145 41.00 -67.32 14.89
CA GLU A 145 40.93 -67.77 16.28
C GLU A 145 40.44 -69.23 16.39
N LEU A 146 39.34 -69.57 15.71
CA LEU A 146 38.78 -70.93 15.69
C LEU A 146 39.74 -71.94 15.05
N ALA A 147 40.39 -71.58 13.94
CA ALA A 147 41.37 -72.43 13.29
C ALA A 147 42.60 -72.66 14.18
N THR A 148 43.07 -71.64 14.89
CA THR A 148 44.19 -71.76 15.85
C THR A 148 43.81 -72.64 17.03
N ALA A 149 42.59 -72.48 17.57
CA ALA A 149 42.08 -73.32 18.64
C ALA A 149 41.96 -74.80 18.20
N ALA A 150 41.37 -75.05 17.02
CA ALA A 150 41.26 -76.40 16.47
C ALA A 150 42.62 -77.03 16.19
N ALA A 151 43.59 -76.27 15.65
CA ALA A 151 44.95 -76.73 15.45
C ALA A 151 45.62 -77.09 16.79
N ARG A 152 45.46 -76.27 17.83
CA ARG A 152 45.94 -76.57 19.18
C ARG A 152 45.35 -77.88 19.71
N ASP A 153 44.04 -78.07 19.60
CA ASP A 153 43.37 -79.29 20.06
C ASP A 153 43.82 -80.53 19.28
N ALA A 154 43.99 -80.41 17.95
CA ALA A 154 44.52 -81.48 17.11
C ALA A 154 45.96 -81.84 17.48
N ILE A 155 46.82 -80.84 17.74
CA ILE A 155 48.19 -81.05 18.24
C ILE A 155 48.14 -81.81 19.57
N VAL A 156 47.33 -81.39 20.55
CA VAL A 156 47.22 -82.07 21.85
C VAL A 156 46.75 -83.52 21.71
N GLN A 157 45.80 -83.81 20.82
CA GLN A 157 45.32 -85.18 20.60
C GLN A 157 46.32 -86.08 19.86
N SER A 158 47.20 -85.50 19.04
CA SER A 158 48.18 -86.24 18.24
C SER A 158 49.59 -86.27 18.84
N HIS A 159 49.89 -85.43 19.84
CA HIS A 159 51.17 -85.41 20.54
C HIS A 159 51.25 -86.41 21.69
N GLY A 160 52.37 -87.13 21.73
CA GLY A 160 52.80 -87.96 22.85
C GLY A 160 54.31 -88.12 22.84
N ALA A 161 54.88 -88.79 23.85
CA ALA A 161 56.33 -88.85 24.08
C ALA A 161 57.21 -89.32 22.89
N LYS A 162 56.64 -90.05 21.91
CA LYS A 162 57.34 -90.46 20.68
C LYS A 162 57.45 -89.34 19.63
N ALA A 163 56.51 -88.38 19.61
CA ALA A 163 56.52 -87.22 18.71
C ALA A 163 57.39 -86.07 19.25
N ASP A 164 57.54 -85.97 20.58
CA ASP A 164 58.31 -84.90 21.23
C ASP A 164 59.83 -85.05 21.04
N LYS A 165 60.34 -86.29 21.03
CA LYS A 165 61.77 -86.60 20.90
C LYS A 165 62.43 -85.98 19.65
N PRO A 166 61.91 -86.18 18.41
CA PRO A 166 62.50 -85.55 17.23
C PRO A 166 62.37 -84.02 17.21
N LEU A 167 61.33 -83.43 17.80
CA LEU A 167 61.19 -81.96 17.89
C LEU A 167 62.23 -81.35 18.84
N VAL A 168 62.49 -82.01 19.97
CA VAL A 168 63.53 -81.60 20.92
C VAL A 168 64.91 -81.72 20.27
N ASP A 169 65.20 -82.84 19.60
CA ASP A 169 66.47 -83.03 18.90
C ASP A 169 66.67 -81.97 17.78
N GLN A 170 65.61 -81.59 17.07
CA GLN A 170 65.64 -80.57 16.02
C GLN A 170 65.75 -79.14 16.56
N ALA A 171 65.10 -78.83 17.69
CA ALA A 171 65.26 -77.56 18.39
C ALA A 171 66.67 -77.41 18.96
N ILE A 172 67.27 -78.48 19.50
CA ILE A 172 68.67 -78.50 19.98
C ILE A 172 69.65 -78.33 18.80
N ALA A 173 69.36 -78.91 17.63
CA ALA A 173 70.20 -78.77 16.44
C ALA A 173 70.07 -77.43 15.69
N GLY A 174 69.01 -76.66 15.97
CA GLY A 174 68.75 -75.35 15.36
C GLY A 174 69.31 -74.16 16.15
N ILE A 175 69.89 -74.41 17.33
CA ILE A 175 70.65 -73.45 18.15
C ILE A 175 72.13 -73.64 17.83
#